data_AF-A0A645J004-F1
#
_entry.id   AF-A0A645J004-F1
#
_cell.length_a   1.000
_cell.length_b   1.000
_cell.length_c   1.000
_cell.angle_alpha   90.00
_cell.angle_beta   90.00
_cell.angle_gamma   90.00
#
_symmetry.space_group_name_H-M   'P 1'
#
loop_
_entity.id
_entity.type
_entity.pdbx_description
1 polymer ?
#
loop_
_entity_poly.entity_id
_entity_poly.type
_entity_poly.pdbx_seq_one_letter_code
_entity_poly.pdbx_strand_id
1 'polypeptide(L)'
;MEGVDLYQDDIRSTYEDSYVGKVINDYDNKQAFIAAIRAYQKALQGDVLDRSYDNTAQIDLDAQRAFLEGKGIDTSAMDDMAIAQANTGAKVFAGSNVKFVDAMEDLNLVCNM
;
A
#
# COMPACT_ATOMS: atom_id res chain seq x y z
N MET A 1 9.25 -15.21 1.72
CA MET A 1 7.78 -15.19 1.53
C MET A 1 7.08 -14.76 2.81
N GLU A 2 7.46 -15.29 3.99
CA GLU A 2 6.85 -14.94 5.29
C GLU A 2 6.77 -13.44 5.63
N GLY A 3 7.81 -12.63 5.33
CA GLY A 3 7.78 -11.19 5.63
C GLY A 3 6.72 -10.40 4.85
N VAL A 4 6.36 -10.86 3.64
CA VAL A 4 5.33 -10.22 2.81
C VAL A 4 3.94 -10.48 3.38
N ASP A 5 3.68 -11.71 3.82
CA ASP A 5 2.38 -12.11 4.36
C ASP A 5 2.10 -11.36 5.67
N LEU A 6 3.08 -11.29 6.57
CA LEU A 6 2.97 -10.53 7.82
C LEU A 6 2.69 -9.04 7.57
N TYR A 7 3.41 -8.43 6.62
CA TYR A 7 3.19 -7.04 6.22
C TYR A 7 1.76 -6.79 5.71
N GLN A 8 1.22 -7.71 4.89
CA GLN A 8 -0.15 -7.59 4.39
C GLN A 8 -1.19 -7.80 5.48
N ASP A 9 -0.96 -8.73 6.40
CA ASP A 9 -1.87 -9.03 7.51
C ASP A 9 -1.94 -7.89 8.52
N ASP A 10 -0.82 -7.24 8.84
CA ASP A 10 -0.78 -6.06 9.72
C ASP A 10 -1.58 -4.89 9.12
N ILE A 11 -1.45 -4.64 7.81
CA ILE A 11 -2.22 -3.60 7.10
C ILE A 11 -3.71 -3.94 7.09
N ARG A 12 -4.07 -5.21 6.81
CA ARG A 12 -5.47 -5.65 6.80
C ARG A 12 -6.11 -5.53 8.17
N SER A 13 -5.40 -5.94 9.22
CA SER A 13 -5.86 -5.81 10.61
C SER A 13 -6.11 -4.35 10.97
N THR A 14 -5.17 -3.46 10.64
CA THR A 14 -5.34 -2.01 10.85
C THR A 14 -6.56 -1.45 10.11
N TYR A 15 -6.77 -1.88 8.86
CA TYR A 15 -7.93 -1.48 8.06
C TYR A 15 -9.26 -1.92 8.68
N GLU A 16 -9.36 -3.18 9.10
CA GLU A 16 -10.55 -3.75 9.75
C GLU A 16 -10.84 -3.07 11.09
N ASP A 17 -9.81 -2.89 11.92
CA ASP A 17 -9.94 -2.34 13.26
C ASP A 17 -10.25 -0.84 13.26
N SER A 18 -9.68 -0.07 12.33
CA SER A 18 -9.77 1.39 12.39
C SER A 18 -10.70 2.02 11.36
N TYR A 19 -10.96 1.35 10.22
CA TYR A 19 -11.67 1.98 9.09
C TYR A 19 -13.00 1.31 8.78
N VAL A 20 -13.08 -0.02 8.75
CA VAL A 20 -14.29 -0.75 8.36
C VAL A 20 -15.47 -0.40 9.27
N GLY A 21 -16.50 0.22 8.67
CA GLY A 21 -17.73 0.65 9.35
C GLY A 21 -17.57 1.82 10.33
N LYS A 22 -16.36 2.38 10.46
CA LYS A 22 -16.03 3.43 11.45
C LYS A 22 -15.80 4.79 10.82
N VAL A 23 -15.33 4.83 9.58
CA VAL A 23 -15.13 6.06 8.81
C VAL A 23 -15.88 6.01 7.48
N ILE A 24 -16.25 7.18 6.97
CA ILE A 24 -16.84 7.29 5.63
C ILE A 24 -15.77 7.02 4.57
N ASN A 25 -16.14 6.35 3.47
CA ASN A 25 -15.21 6.03 2.38
C ASN A 25 -15.12 7.17 1.35
N ASP A 26 -14.64 8.33 1.79
CA ASP A 26 -14.33 9.46 0.93
C ASP A 26 -12.82 9.54 0.62
N TYR A 27 -12.45 10.49 -0.23
CA TYR A 27 -11.05 10.68 -0.64
C TYR A 27 -10.13 10.98 0.54
N ASP A 28 -10.56 11.83 1.47
CA ASP A 28 -9.74 12.25 2.60
C ASP A 28 -9.45 11.08 3.55
N ASN A 29 -10.44 10.24 3.85
CA ASN A 29 -10.24 9.05 4.66
C ASN A 29 -9.42 7.97 3.93
N LYS A 30 -9.57 7.84 2.61
CA LYS A 30 -8.66 7.00 1.79
C LYS A 30 -7.22 7.49 1.91
N GLN A 31 -6.98 8.80 1.80
CA GLN A 31 -5.65 9.40 1.97
C GLN A 31 -5.11 9.21 3.39
N ALA A 32 -5.96 9.33 4.41
CA ALA A 32 -5.58 9.05 5.79
C ALA A 32 -5.12 7.59 5.99
N PHE A 33 -5.82 6.63 5.36
CA PHE A 33 -5.40 5.24 5.36
C PHE A 33 -4.07 5.03 4.64
N ILE A 34 -3.88 5.62 3.46
CA ILE A 34 -2.59 5.57 2.75
C ILE A 34 -1.46 6.18 3.59
N ALA A 35 -1.72 7.29 4.29
CA ALA A 35 -0.76 7.92 5.18
C ALA A 35 -0.40 7.00 6.37
N ALA A 36 -1.37 6.28 6.93
CA ALA A 36 -1.13 5.29 7.98
C ALA A 36 -0.24 4.13 7.48
N ILE A 37 -0.48 3.61 6.27
CA ILE A 37 0.37 2.58 5.66
C ILE A 37 1.80 3.11 5.49
N ARG A 38 1.98 4.33 4.96
CA ARG A 38 3.31 4.95 4.80
C ARG A 38 4.02 5.15 6.13
N ALA A 39 3.29 5.52 7.18
CA ALA A 39 3.86 5.64 8.52
C ALA A 39 4.35 4.30 9.07
N TYR A 40 3.57 3.23 8.86
CA TYR A 40 3.96 1.87 9.21
C TYR A 40 5.19 1.41 8.40
N GLN A 41 5.20 1.59 7.08
CA GLN A 41 6.38 1.30 6.23
C GLN A 41 7.63 2.02 6.74
N LYS A 42 7.53 3.29 7.11
CA LYS A 42 8.65 4.06 7.66
C LYS A 42 9.18 3.48 8.98
N ALA A 43 8.30 2.96 9.83
CA ALA A 43 8.70 2.31 11.07
C ALA A 43 9.45 0.98 10.83
N LEU A 44 9.21 0.33 9.68
CA LEU A 44 9.87 -0.92 9.29
C LEU A 44 11.22 -0.73 8.57
N GLN A 45 11.56 0.49 8.15
CA GLN A 45 12.77 0.76 7.36
C GLN A 45 14.06 0.50 8.15
N GLY A 46 14.94 -0.30 7.55
CA GLY A 46 16.25 -0.67 8.11
C GLY A 46 16.28 -2.05 8.75
N ASP A 47 15.14 -2.53 9.25
CA ASP A 47 15.02 -3.83 9.91
C ASP A 47 14.24 -4.85 9.07
N VAL A 48 13.14 -4.42 8.45
CA VAL A 48 12.28 -5.29 7.62
C VAL A 48 12.23 -4.79 6.18
N LEU A 49 12.15 -3.47 5.97
CA LEU A 49 12.15 -2.85 4.65
C LEU A 49 13.51 -2.21 4.33
N ASP A 50 13.97 -2.36 3.10
CA ASP A 50 15.20 -1.76 2.60
C ASP A 50 15.06 -0.24 2.60
N ARG A 51 15.80 0.42 3.50
CA ARG A 51 15.74 1.88 3.68
C ARG A 51 16.22 2.68 2.47
N SER A 52 16.95 2.04 1.54
CA SER A 52 17.43 2.68 0.31
C SER A 52 16.40 2.65 -0.82
N TYR A 53 15.34 1.86 -0.67
CA TYR A 53 14.23 1.79 -1.61
C TYR A 53 13.16 2.84 -1.30
N ASP A 54 12.50 3.35 -2.34
CA ASP A 54 11.33 4.22 -2.19
C ASP A 54 10.09 3.39 -1.79
N ASN A 55 10.07 2.96 -0.54
CA ASN A 55 8.95 2.24 0.04
C ASN A 55 7.77 3.21 0.18
N THR A 56 6.69 2.93 -0.55
CA THR A 56 5.54 3.83 -0.63
C THR A 56 4.24 3.07 -0.75
N ALA A 57 3.15 3.79 -0.53
CA ALA A 57 1.79 3.32 -0.75
C ALA A 57 0.97 4.43 -1.39
N GLN A 58 -0.05 4.09 -2.17
CA GLN A 58 -0.92 5.05 -2.82
C GLN A 58 -2.30 4.44 -3.10
N ILE A 59 -3.28 5.26 -3.45
CA ILE A 59 -4.53 4.74 -4.01
C ILE A 59 -4.18 4.04 -5.32
N ASP A 60 -4.67 2.82 -5.49
CA ASP A 60 -4.50 2.08 -6.74
C ASP A 60 -5.53 2.61 -7.75
N LEU A 61 -5.09 3.60 -8.55
CA LEU A 61 -5.94 4.27 -9.53
C LEU A 61 -6.37 3.32 -10.65
N ASP A 62 -5.52 2.37 -11.03
CA ASP A 62 -5.82 1.43 -12.10
C ASP A 62 -6.87 0.41 -11.65
N ALA A 63 -6.72 -0.15 -10.44
CA ALA A 63 -7.74 -1.02 -9.86
C ALA A 63 -9.07 -0.29 -9.62
N GLN A 64 -9.01 0.97 -9.17
CA GLN A 64 -10.21 1.79 -8.97
C GLN A 64 -10.88 2.12 -10.32
N ARG A 65 -10.11 2.46 -11.35
CA ARG A 65 -10.61 2.68 -12.72
C ARG A 65 -11.30 1.43 -13.26
N ALA A 66 -10.66 0.27 -13.17
CA ALA A 66 -11.23 -1.00 -13.59
C ALA A 66 -12.53 -1.33 -12.83
N PHE A 67 -12.60 -1.01 -11.54
CA PHE A 67 -13.82 -1.18 -10.77
C PHE A 67 -14.97 -0.28 -11.25
N LEU A 68 -14.69 0.99 -11.54
CA LEU A 68 -15.68 1.94 -12.05
C LEU A 68 -16.20 1.52 -13.43
N GLU A 69 -15.30 1.15 -14.34
CA GLU A 69 -15.63 0.65 -15.67
C GLU A 69 -16.45 -0.65 -15.60
N GLY A 70 -16.08 -1.57 -14.69
CA GLY A 70 -16.84 -2.77 -14.41
C GLY A 70 -18.25 -2.51 -13.85
N LYS A 71 -18.52 -1.29 -13.36
CA LYS A 71 -19.85 -0.81 -12.97
C LYS A 71 -20.57 -0.03 -14.08
N GLY A 72 -19.96 0.10 -15.26
CA GLY A 72 -20.51 0.83 -16.40
C GLY A 72 -20.31 2.35 -16.34
N ILE A 73 -19.39 2.83 -15.50
CA ILE A 73 -19.00 4.24 -15.44
C ILE A 73 -17.89 4.48 -16.47
N ASP A 74 -18.09 5.41 -17.40
CA ASP A 74 -17.07 5.83 -18.36
C ASP A 74 -16.02 6.72 -17.68
N THR A 75 -14.78 6.25 -17.68
CA THR A 75 -13.61 6.86 -17.05
C THR A 75 -12.69 7.55 -18.06
N SER A 76 -12.98 7.46 -19.37
CA SER A 76 -12.09 7.92 -20.45
C SER A 76 -11.78 9.42 -20.39
N ALA A 77 -12.69 10.22 -19.83
CA ALA A 77 -12.53 11.66 -19.63
C ALA A 77 -12.13 12.05 -18.19
N MET A 78 -11.92 11.08 -17.30
CA MET A 78 -11.57 11.33 -15.89
C MET A 78 -10.05 11.43 -15.73
N ASP A 79 -9.60 12.51 -15.08
CA ASP A 79 -8.21 12.60 -14.63
C ASP A 79 -7.98 11.77 -13.36
N ASP A 80 -6.71 11.64 -12.95
CA ASP A 80 -6.33 10.82 -11.79
C ASP A 80 -6.98 11.29 -10.48
N MET A 81 -7.21 12.60 -10.33
CA MET A 81 -7.88 13.15 -9.16
C MET A 81 -9.37 12.77 -9.13
N ALA A 82 -10.05 12.90 -10.27
CA ALA A 82 -11.43 12.49 -10.44
C ALA A 82 -11.59 10.98 -10.22
N ILE A 83 -10.67 10.16 -10.74
CA ILE A 83 -10.64 8.73 -10.46
C ILE A 83 -10.48 8.49 -8.97
N ALA A 84 -9.51 9.13 -8.29
CA ALA A 84 -9.25 8.91 -6.88
C ALA A 84 -10.44 9.29 -5.97
N GLN A 85 -11.13 10.38 -6.32
CA GLN A 85 -12.31 10.89 -5.60
C GLN A 85 -13.61 10.14 -5.91
N ALA A 86 -13.64 9.32 -6.96
CA ALA A 86 -14.82 8.59 -7.36
C ALA A 86 -15.36 7.69 -6.23
N ASN A 87 -16.69 7.62 -6.15
CA ASN A 87 -17.37 6.78 -5.18
C ASN A 87 -17.20 5.30 -5.54
N THR A 88 -16.60 4.54 -4.63
CA THR A 88 -16.35 3.10 -4.78
C THR A 88 -17.20 2.25 -3.83
N GLY A 89 -18.30 2.81 -3.30
CA GLY A 89 -19.12 2.20 -2.27
C GLY A 89 -18.30 1.98 -1.00
N ALA A 90 -18.22 0.73 -0.55
CA ALA A 90 -17.38 0.34 0.60
C ALA A 90 -16.00 -0.20 0.18
N LYS A 91 -15.67 -0.22 -1.12
CA LYS A 91 -14.38 -0.74 -1.61
C LYS A 91 -13.31 0.34 -1.52
N VAL A 92 -12.14 -0.02 -1.00
CA VAL A 92 -10.93 0.81 -0.99
C VAL A 92 -9.86 0.07 -1.77
N PHE A 93 -9.21 0.75 -2.70
CA PHE A 93 -8.14 0.21 -3.54
C PHE A 93 -6.84 0.92 -3.16
N ALA A 94 -5.91 0.16 -2.57
CA ALA A 94 -4.61 0.66 -2.15
C ALA A 94 -3.51 -0.21 -2.76
N GLY A 95 -2.53 0.45 -3.36
CA GLY A 95 -1.30 -0.16 -3.85
C GLY A 95 -0.16 0.11 -2.88
N SER A 96 0.71 -0.87 -2.70
CA SER A 96 1.91 -0.76 -1.88
C SER A 96 3.10 -1.23 -2.68
N ASN A 97 4.14 -0.41 -2.77
CA ASN A 97 5.40 -0.76 -3.41
C ASN A 97 6.52 -0.70 -2.36
N VAL A 98 7.06 -1.87 -2.01
CA VAL A 98 8.05 -2.02 -0.94
C VAL A 98 9.13 -3.01 -1.35
N LYS A 99 10.31 -2.86 -0.76
CA LYS A 99 11.41 -3.81 -0.89
C LYS A 99 11.80 -4.30 0.50
N PHE A 100 11.79 -5.61 0.69
CA PHE A 100 12.21 -6.23 1.94
C PHE A 100 13.74 -6.32 2.00
N VAL A 101 14.30 -6.28 3.21
CA VAL A 101 15.73 -6.55 3.40
C VAL A 101 16.03 -8.02 3.15
N ASP A 102 17.20 -8.29 2.60
CA ASP A 102 17.72 -9.65 2.46
C ASP A 102 18.60 -9.99 3.67
N ALA A 103 18.59 -11.26 4.07
CA ALA A 103 19.50 -11.76 5.08
C ALA A 103 20.93 -11.87 4.52
N MET A 104 21.93 -11.67 5.38
CA MET A 104 23.33 -11.96 5.06
C MET A 104 23.56 -13.48 5.08
N GLU A 105 23.09 -14.19 4.07
CA GLU A 105 23.14 -15.66 4.02
C GLU A 105 24.52 -16.18 3.58
N ASP A 106 25.17 -15.48 2.65
CA ASP A 106 26.45 -15.90 2.07
C ASP A 106 27.62 -15.05 2.57
N LEU A 107 28.73 -15.71 2.95
CA LEU A 107 29.99 -15.07 3.30
C LEU A 107 31.15 -15.71 2.55
N ASN A 108 31.86 -14.90 1.75
CA ASN A 108 33.18 -15.26 1.21
C ASN A 108 34.24 -14.35 1.85
N LEU A 109 35.12 -14.94 2.66
CA LEU A 109 36.19 -14.23 3.37
C LEU A 109 37.56 -14.68 2.86
N VAL A 110 38.36 -13.73 2.38
CA VAL A 110 39.76 -13.96 1.98
C VAL A 110 40.68 -13.31 3.00
N CYS A 111 41.55 -14.11 3.63
CA CYS A 111 42.58 -13.62 4.55
C CYS A 111 43.97 -13.78 3.93
N ASN A 112 44.73 -12.68 3.89
CA ASN A 112 46.13 -12.67 3.46
C ASN A 112 47.04 -12.36 4.66
N MET A 113 48.28 -12.84 4.61
CA MET A 113 49.32 -12.61 5.62
C MET A 113 50.35 -11.62 5.10
#